data_AF-A0A5C9EFJ7-F1
#
_entry.id   AF-A0A5C9EFJ7-F1
#
_cell.length_a   1.000
_cell.length_b   1.000
_cell.length_c   1.000
_cell.angle_alpha   90.00
_cell.angle_beta   90.00
_cell.angle_gamma   90.00
#
_symmetry.space_group_name_H-M   'P 1'
#
loop_
_entity.id
_entity.type
_entity.pdbx_description
1 polymer ?
#
loop_
_entity_poly.entity_id
_entity_poly.type
_entity_poly.pdbx_seq_one_letter_code
_entity_poly.pdbx_strand_id
1 'polypeptide(L)'
;MNDVSAKRKIIDKAIELISAKGYHNLSTREIARKAGVSDGTLYYHFPKGKLSILINLSEELMNDLDYYEIMEDGVVTEEEVTRFFMKDLDLARKMREFIIAMEIELLEKPDFYLNYSQKFASIDRLEPFKKIVEKIVGRKINTHTLSKIMAIWKALLRRHVIFRNLFGSDQEFMNMMKKIFRAVANNDDY
;
A
#
# COMPACT_ATOMS: atom_id res chain seq x y z
N MET A 1 -4.67 30.12 2.71
CA MET A 1 -3.67 29.41 3.53
C MET A 1 -4.23 28.32 4.47
N ASN A 2 -5.56 28.08 4.57
CA ASN A 2 -6.15 27.09 5.50
C ASN A 2 -6.54 25.72 4.90
N ASP A 3 -6.50 25.57 3.58
CA ASP A 3 -7.10 24.43 2.85
C ASP A 3 -6.30 23.13 2.97
N VAL A 4 -4.98 23.21 2.78
CA VAL A 4 -4.06 22.06 2.93
C VAL A 4 -4.01 21.56 4.38
N SER A 5 -4.12 22.48 5.35
CA SER A 5 -4.14 22.12 6.77
C SER A 5 -5.41 21.36 7.17
N ALA A 6 -6.57 21.73 6.62
CA ALA A 6 -7.84 21.05 6.91
C ALA A 6 -7.84 19.63 6.34
N LYS A 7 -7.44 19.45 5.07
CA LYS A 7 -7.31 18.12 4.45
C LYS A 7 -6.39 17.22 5.28
N ARG A 8 -5.20 17.70 5.66
CA ARG A 8 -4.24 16.93 6.45
C ARG A 8 -4.79 16.52 7.81
N LYS A 9 -5.44 17.44 8.54
CA LYS A 9 -6.08 17.14 9.83
C LYS A 9 -7.14 16.05 9.72
N ILE A 10 -7.96 16.08 8.66
CA ILE A 10 -8.99 15.06 8.42
C ILE A 10 -8.34 13.69 8.21
N ILE A 11 -7.28 13.63 7.41
CA ILE A 11 -6.53 12.40 7.12
C ILE A 11 -5.89 11.83 8.39
N ASP A 12 -5.14 12.64 9.14
CA ASP A 12 -4.46 12.19 10.36
C ASP A 12 -5.48 11.64 11.38
N LYS A 13 -6.62 12.32 11.56
CA LYS A 13 -7.68 11.86 12.47
C LYS A 13 -8.45 10.66 11.96
N ALA A 14 -8.59 10.48 10.65
CA ALA A 14 -9.16 9.27 10.09
C ALA A 14 -8.26 8.05 10.37
N ILE A 15 -6.93 8.18 10.26
CA ILE A 15 -5.98 7.09 10.58
C ILE A 15 -6.12 6.66 12.04
N GLU A 16 -6.10 7.63 12.96
CA GLU A 16 -6.25 7.38 14.39
C GLU A 16 -7.55 6.62 14.70
N LEU A 17 -8.66 7.06 14.12
CA LEU A 17 -9.97 6.48 14.39
C LEU A 17 -10.16 5.10 13.71
N ILE A 18 -9.65 4.91 12.49
CA ILE A 18 -9.67 3.61 11.80
C ILE A 18 -8.87 2.59 12.61
N SER A 19 -7.69 2.98 13.10
CA SER A 19 -6.84 2.10 13.91
C SER A 19 -7.48 1.74 15.24
N ALA A 20 -8.25 2.66 15.84
CA ALA A 20 -8.86 2.44 17.16
C ALA A 20 -10.21 1.71 17.12
N LYS A 21 -11.03 1.90 16.08
CA LYS A 21 -12.43 1.42 16.05
C LYS A 21 -12.77 0.57 14.82
N GLY A 22 -11.86 0.47 13.86
CA GLY A 22 -12.14 -0.08 12.54
C GLY A 22 -12.92 0.90 11.65
N TYR A 23 -12.75 0.76 10.34
CA TYR A 23 -13.33 1.67 9.34
C TYR A 23 -14.87 1.66 9.28
N HIS A 24 -15.48 0.48 9.43
CA HIS A 24 -16.94 0.35 9.29
C HIS A 24 -17.69 1.03 10.43
N ASN A 25 -17.12 1.08 11.64
CA ASN A 25 -17.72 1.72 12.81
C ASN A 25 -17.56 3.24 12.85
N LEU A 26 -16.83 3.82 11.89
CA LEU A 26 -16.54 5.24 11.80
C LEU A 26 -17.69 6.02 11.11
N SER A 27 -17.89 7.28 11.49
CA SER A 27 -18.74 8.24 10.73
C SER A 27 -17.94 9.46 10.28
N THR A 28 -18.33 10.08 9.15
CA THR A 28 -17.71 11.33 8.67
C THR A 28 -17.82 12.46 9.70
N ARG A 29 -18.96 12.56 10.40
CA ARG A 29 -19.17 13.52 11.50
C ARG A 29 -18.15 13.35 12.62
N GLU A 30 -17.86 12.12 13.01
CA GLU A 30 -16.87 11.86 14.04
C GLU A 30 -15.46 12.28 13.61
N ILE A 31 -15.09 12.01 12.36
CA ILE A 31 -13.81 12.46 11.78
C ILE A 31 -13.74 13.99 11.78
N ALA A 32 -14.78 14.67 11.26
CA ALA A 32 -14.84 16.13 11.19
C ALA A 32 -14.66 16.77 12.58
N ARG A 33 -15.42 16.27 13.56
CA ARG A 33 -15.33 16.71 14.95
C ARG A 33 -13.93 16.50 15.53
N LYS A 34 -13.31 15.34 15.31
CA LYS A 34 -11.97 15.03 15.83
C LYS A 34 -10.88 15.87 15.14
N ALA A 35 -11.06 16.19 13.87
CA ALA A 35 -10.17 17.03 13.08
C ALA A 35 -10.37 18.54 13.35
N GLY A 36 -11.40 18.92 14.10
CA GLY A 36 -11.72 20.32 14.39
C GLY A 36 -12.21 21.09 13.16
N VAL A 37 -12.93 20.43 12.25
CA VAL A 37 -13.49 21.02 11.03
C VAL A 37 -15.01 20.83 10.98
N SER A 38 -15.70 21.63 10.15
CA SER A 38 -17.14 21.44 9.92
C SER A 38 -17.42 20.24 9.02
N ASP A 39 -18.63 19.69 9.07
CA ASP A 39 -19.10 18.66 8.13
C ASP A 39 -18.97 19.15 6.68
N GLY A 40 -19.33 20.42 6.41
CA GLY A 40 -19.21 21.02 5.08
C GLY A 40 -17.77 21.09 4.57
N THR A 41 -16.82 21.42 5.46
CA THR A 41 -15.38 21.40 5.13
C THR A 41 -14.91 19.98 4.80
N LEU A 42 -15.38 18.97 5.54
CA LEU A 42 -15.04 17.58 5.23
C LEU A 42 -15.56 17.18 3.85
N TYR A 43 -16.84 17.43 3.54
CA TYR A 43 -17.43 17.06 2.25
C TYR A 43 -16.87 17.89 1.08
N TYR A 44 -16.40 19.11 1.34
CA TYR A 44 -15.66 19.90 0.36
C TYR A 44 -14.37 19.19 -0.10
N HIS A 45 -13.57 18.70 0.85
CA HIS A 45 -12.34 17.96 0.54
C HIS A 45 -12.57 16.50 0.14
N PHE A 46 -13.61 15.88 0.69
CA PHE A 46 -13.92 14.47 0.55
C PHE A 46 -15.39 14.29 0.15
N PRO A 47 -15.74 14.57 -1.12
CA PRO A 47 -17.13 14.56 -1.58
C PRO A 47 -17.81 13.19 -1.45
N LYS A 48 -17.03 12.10 -1.47
CA LYS A 48 -17.51 10.72 -1.26
C LYS A 48 -17.38 10.27 0.21
N GLY A 49 -17.20 11.22 1.13
CA GLY A 49 -17.05 10.97 2.57
C GLY A 49 -15.93 9.99 2.87
N LYS A 50 -16.25 8.96 3.67
CA LYS A 50 -15.29 7.93 4.11
C LYS A 50 -14.56 7.25 2.96
N LEU A 51 -15.21 7.09 1.79
CA LEU A 51 -14.59 6.43 0.64
C LEU A 51 -13.47 7.29 0.04
N SER A 52 -13.72 8.58 -0.18
CA SER A 52 -12.67 9.49 -0.67
C SER A 52 -11.54 9.71 0.34
N ILE A 53 -11.83 9.64 1.64
CA ILE A 53 -10.80 9.63 2.69
C ILE A 53 -9.94 8.37 2.56
N LEU A 54 -10.56 7.20 2.42
CA LEU A 54 -9.88 5.92 2.27
C LEU A 54 -8.97 5.89 1.03
N ILE A 55 -9.45 6.39 -0.12
CA ILE A 55 -8.63 6.52 -1.34
C ILE A 55 -7.41 7.40 -1.10
N ASN A 56 -7.61 8.56 -0.50
CA ASN A 56 -6.52 9.51 -0.34
C ASN A 56 -5.48 9.00 0.67
N LEU A 57 -5.92 8.30 1.72
CA LEU A 57 -5.03 7.57 2.61
C LEU A 57 -4.17 6.57 1.85
N SER A 58 -4.76 5.68 1.05
CA SER A 58 -3.96 4.75 0.25
C SER A 58 -2.97 5.43 -0.68
N GLU A 59 -3.33 6.58 -1.27
CA GLU A 59 -2.43 7.35 -2.12
C GLU A 59 -1.21 7.87 -1.32
N GLU A 60 -1.42 8.39 -0.11
CA GLU A 60 -0.33 8.85 0.76
C GLU A 60 0.56 7.69 1.21
N LEU A 61 -0.02 6.54 1.55
CA LEU A 61 0.73 5.39 2.06
C LEU A 61 1.61 4.73 1.01
N MET A 62 1.17 4.79 -0.25
CA MET A 62 1.99 4.36 -1.37
C MET A 62 3.15 5.32 -1.64
N ASN A 63 3.08 6.57 -1.17
CA ASN A 63 4.19 7.53 -1.21
C ASN A 63 5.12 7.41 0.01
N ASP A 64 4.58 7.10 1.19
CA ASP A 64 5.34 6.92 2.44
C ASP A 64 6.21 5.65 2.44
N LEU A 65 5.94 4.72 1.54
CA LEU A 65 6.96 3.74 1.14
C LEU A 65 8.04 4.50 0.37
N ASP A 66 8.88 5.24 1.09
CA ASP A 66 10.03 5.91 0.53
C ASP A 66 11.07 4.84 0.20
N TYR A 67 10.89 4.23 -0.98
CA TYR A 67 11.80 3.22 -1.50
C TYR A 67 13.19 3.80 -1.80
N TYR A 68 13.29 5.13 -1.97
CA TYR A 68 14.54 5.80 -2.29
C TYR A 68 15.47 5.90 -1.07
N GLU A 69 14.92 6.00 0.15
CA GLU A 69 15.72 5.91 1.39
C GLU A 69 16.45 4.57 1.57
N ILE A 70 15.97 3.50 0.92
CA ILE A 70 16.55 2.15 1.07
C ILE A 70 17.76 1.97 0.14
N MET A 71 17.98 2.87 -0.82
CA MET A 71 18.93 2.68 -1.91
C MET A 71 19.86 3.90 -2.06
N GLU A 72 20.87 4.01 -1.19
CA GLU A 72 21.76 5.19 -1.14
C GLU A 72 22.73 5.28 -2.33
N ASP A 73 23.12 4.15 -2.92
CA ASP A 73 24.27 4.04 -3.84
C ASP A 73 23.96 3.26 -5.14
N GLY A 74 22.68 2.98 -5.39
CA GLY A 74 22.19 2.45 -6.67
C GLY A 74 22.45 0.96 -6.93
N VAL A 75 23.25 0.30 -6.10
CA VAL A 75 23.47 -1.15 -6.09
C VAL A 75 22.69 -1.76 -4.94
N VAL A 76 21.74 -2.64 -5.23
CA VAL A 76 20.98 -3.35 -4.20
C VAL A 76 21.78 -4.52 -3.62
N THR A 77 21.90 -4.57 -2.31
CA THR A 77 22.47 -5.64 -1.47
C THR A 77 21.36 -6.57 -0.96
N GLU A 78 21.71 -7.77 -0.50
CA GLU A 78 20.71 -8.67 0.13
C GLU A 78 20.17 -8.11 1.45
N GLU A 79 20.95 -7.28 2.15
CA GLU A 79 20.51 -6.59 3.35
C GLU A 79 19.43 -5.54 3.02
N GLU A 80 19.61 -4.77 1.95
CA GLU A 80 18.59 -3.82 1.48
C GLU A 80 17.32 -4.53 0.99
N VAL A 81 17.44 -5.67 0.31
CA VAL A 81 16.27 -6.52 -0.04
C VAL A 81 15.52 -6.93 1.23
N THR A 82 16.23 -7.36 2.26
CA THR A 82 15.62 -7.79 3.52
C THR A 82 14.97 -6.62 4.25
N ARG A 83 15.68 -5.49 4.36
CA ARG A 83 15.18 -4.24 4.95
C ARG A 83 13.92 -3.75 4.23
N PHE A 84 13.89 -3.85 2.91
CA PHE A 84 12.72 -3.54 2.10
C PHE A 84 11.51 -4.38 2.51
N PHE A 85 11.65 -5.71 2.51
CA PHE A 85 10.55 -6.59 2.88
C PHE A 85 10.07 -6.34 4.32
N MET A 86 10.98 -6.11 5.26
CA MET A 86 10.63 -5.79 6.65
C MET A 86 9.88 -4.46 6.76
N LYS A 87 10.34 -3.38 6.11
CA LYS A 87 9.65 -2.07 6.14
C LYS A 87 8.24 -2.16 5.55
N ASP A 88 8.06 -2.85 4.42
CA ASP A 88 6.73 -3.02 3.80
C ASP A 88 5.82 -3.94 4.64
N LEU A 89 6.37 -4.98 5.30
CA LEU A 89 5.63 -5.81 6.25
C LEU A 89 5.16 -5.03 7.49
N ASP A 90 6.05 -4.26 8.09
CA ASP A 90 5.75 -3.47 9.28
C ASP A 90 4.74 -2.36 8.98
N LEU A 91 4.87 -1.72 7.81
CA LEU A 91 3.86 -0.78 7.34
C LEU A 91 2.53 -1.51 7.17
N ALA A 92 2.47 -2.60 6.40
CA ALA A 92 1.24 -3.34 6.18
C ALA A 92 0.57 -3.78 7.50
N ARG A 93 1.35 -4.17 8.52
CA ARG A 93 0.85 -4.49 9.86
C ARG A 93 0.23 -3.32 10.59
N LYS A 94 0.92 -2.18 10.65
CA LYS A 94 0.39 -0.93 11.23
C LYS A 94 -0.92 -0.54 10.55
N MET A 95 -1.06 -0.92 9.30
CA MET A 95 -2.17 -0.59 8.42
C MET A 95 -3.24 -1.68 8.28
N ARG A 96 -3.16 -2.77 9.06
CA ARG A 96 -4.00 -3.95 8.85
C ARG A 96 -5.49 -3.62 8.76
N GLU A 97 -6.00 -2.82 9.69
CA GLU A 97 -7.42 -2.45 9.73
C GLU A 97 -7.84 -1.58 8.53
N PHE A 98 -6.93 -0.76 8.01
CA PHE A 98 -7.13 -0.01 6.77
C PHE A 98 -7.15 -0.95 5.55
N ILE A 99 -6.23 -1.90 5.48
CA ILE A 99 -6.17 -2.88 4.38
C ILE A 99 -7.46 -3.71 4.33
N ILE A 100 -7.95 -4.16 5.49
CA ILE A 100 -9.21 -4.92 5.58
C ILE A 100 -10.39 -4.07 5.05
N ALA A 101 -10.47 -2.81 5.48
CA ALA A 101 -11.51 -1.88 5.01
C ALA A 101 -11.46 -1.67 3.50
N MET A 102 -10.25 -1.49 2.95
CA MET A 102 -10.04 -1.38 1.51
C MET A 102 -10.52 -2.63 0.77
N GLU A 103 -10.15 -3.83 1.23
CA GLU A 103 -10.56 -5.09 0.61
C GLU A 103 -12.08 -5.25 0.61
N ILE A 104 -12.77 -4.91 1.71
CA ILE A 104 -14.23 -4.95 1.78
C ILE A 104 -14.86 -3.98 0.77
N GLU A 105 -14.43 -2.72 0.77
CA GLU A 105 -14.96 -1.70 -0.15
C GLU A 105 -14.67 -2.04 -1.62
N LEU A 106 -13.51 -2.64 -1.93
CA LEU A 106 -13.15 -3.09 -3.27
C LEU A 106 -14.03 -4.24 -3.74
N LEU A 107 -14.34 -5.19 -2.86
CA LEU A 107 -15.19 -6.35 -3.18
C LEU A 107 -16.65 -5.95 -3.36
N GLU A 108 -17.14 -4.96 -2.60
CA GLU A 108 -18.51 -4.46 -2.74
C GLU A 108 -18.71 -3.59 -3.99
N LYS A 109 -17.63 -2.98 -4.52
CA LYS A 109 -17.71 -1.99 -5.60
C LYS A 109 -16.68 -2.29 -6.71
N PRO A 110 -16.95 -3.22 -7.63
CA PRO A 110 -15.97 -3.60 -8.66
C PRO A 110 -15.43 -2.44 -9.53
N ASP A 111 -16.28 -1.47 -9.88
CA ASP A 111 -15.87 -0.27 -10.63
C ASP A 111 -14.89 0.62 -9.85
N PHE A 112 -14.90 0.51 -8.52
CA PHE A 112 -13.95 1.20 -7.65
C PHE A 112 -12.54 0.64 -7.86
N TYR A 113 -12.37 -0.68 -7.99
CA TYR A 113 -11.07 -1.33 -8.21
C TYR A 113 -10.42 -0.88 -9.51
N LEU A 114 -11.16 -0.83 -10.61
CA LEU A 114 -10.61 -0.45 -11.92
C LEU A 114 -10.08 0.98 -11.89
N ASN A 115 -10.88 1.92 -11.40
CA ASN A 115 -10.50 3.33 -11.26
C ASN A 115 -9.34 3.53 -10.27
N TYR A 116 -9.32 2.74 -9.20
CA TYR A 116 -8.24 2.75 -8.21
C TYR A 116 -6.93 2.23 -8.82
N SER A 117 -6.93 1.07 -9.47
CA SER A 117 -5.74 0.45 -10.07
C SER A 117 -5.07 1.30 -11.15
N GLN A 118 -5.83 2.06 -11.93
CA GLN A 118 -5.32 2.91 -13.00
C GLN A 118 -4.53 4.11 -12.49
N LYS A 119 -4.88 4.65 -11.32
CA LYS A 119 -4.20 5.81 -10.71
C LYS A 119 -2.79 5.51 -10.21
N PHE A 120 -2.48 4.24 -9.92
CA PHE A 120 -1.20 3.83 -9.34
C PHE A 120 -0.18 3.33 -10.35
N ALA A 121 -0.52 3.32 -11.64
CA ALA A 121 0.33 2.84 -12.73
C ALA A 121 1.36 3.87 -13.23
N SER A 122 1.82 4.81 -12.39
CA SER A 122 2.92 5.71 -12.78
C SER A 122 4.26 4.98 -12.67
N ILE A 123 4.91 4.75 -13.83
CA ILE A 123 6.11 3.93 -14.00
C ILE A 123 7.27 4.39 -13.10
N ASP A 124 7.42 5.70 -12.85
CA ASP A 124 8.57 6.25 -12.10
C ASP A 124 8.63 5.78 -10.64
N ARG A 125 7.48 5.49 -10.02
CA ARG A 125 7.42 5.00 -8.62
C ARG A 125 7.84 3.54 -8.48
N LEU A 126 8.00 2.83 -9.60
CA LEU A 126 8.34 1.41 -9.61
C LEU A 126 9.84 1.15 -9.68
N GLU A 127 10.66 2.16 -9.98
CA GLU A 127 12.08 1.95 -10.27
C GLU A 127 12.87 1.38 -9.08
N PRO A 128 12.67 1.85 -7.83
CA PRO A 128 13.32 1.22 -6.68
C PRO A 128 12.88 -0.23 -6.47
N PHE A 129 11.58 -0.50 -6.56
CA PHE A 129 11.05 -1.86 -6.47
C PHE A 129 11.59 -2.76 -7.59
N LYS A 130 11.73 -2.22 -8.80
CA LYS A 130 12.33 -2.91 -9.94
C LYS A 130 13.75 -3.33 -9.63
N LYS A 131 14.59 -2.44 -9.10
CA LYS A 131 15.98 -2.79 -8.73
C LYS A 131 16.04 -3.89 -7.67
N ILE A 132 15.13 -3.86 -6.68
CA ILE A 132 14.99 -4.94 -5.68
C ILE A 132 14.66 -6.27 -6.37
N VAL A 133 13.70 -6.26 -7.30
CA VAL A 133 13.30 -7.46 -8.04
C VAL A 133 14.44 -7.95 -8.94
N GLU A 134 15.10 -7.07 -9.69
CA GLU A 134 16.24 -7.40 -10.55
C GLU A 134 17.40 -7.99 -9.74
N LYS A 135 17.64 -7.51 -8.51
CA LYS A 135 18.59 -8.12 -7.59
C LYS A 135 18.20 -9.54 -7.19
N ILE A 136 16.94 -9.76 -6.82
CA ILE A 136 16.43 -11.09 -6.43
C ILE A 136 16.50 -12.09 -7.60
N VAL A 137 16.16 -11.62 -8.80
CA VAL A 137 16.12 -12.41 -10.03
C VAL A 137 17.53 -12.62 -10.60
N GLY A 138 18.44 -11.66 -10.41
CA GLY A 138 19.82 -11.70 -10.91
C GLY A 138 19.97 -11.19 -12.35
N ARG A 139 18.96 -10.53 -12.91
CA ARG A 139 18.98 -9.93 -14.26
C ARG A 139 17.95 -8.81 -14.38
N LYS A 140 18.05 -8.03 -15.47
CA LYS A 140 17.04 -7.04 -15.82
C LYS A 140 15.69 -7.67 -16.16
N ILE A 141 14.61 -6.98 -15.82
CA ILE A 141 13.24 -7.42 -16.14
C ILE A 141 12.46 -6.34 -16.89
N ASN A 142 11.50 -6.78 -17.72
CA ASN A 142 10.60 -5.88 -18.43
C ASN A 142 9.44 -5.41 -17.52
N THR A 143 8.72 -4.36 -17.95
CA THR A 143 7.63 -3.75 -17.20
C THR A 143 6.45 -4.71 -16.95
N HIS A 144 6.20 -5.64 -17.87
CA HIS A 144 5.11 -6.62 -17.75
C HIS A 144 5.38 -7.59 -16.60
N THR A 145 6.58 -8.18 -16.58
CA THR A 145 7.04 -9.05 -15.49
C THR A 145 7.07 -8.32 -14.16
N LEU A 146 7.57 -7.08 -14.13
CA LEU A 146 7.57 -6.24 -12.93
C LEU A 146 6.14 -6.04 -12.38
N SER A 147 5.19 -5.74 -13.27
CA SER A 147 3.79 -5.52 -12.92
C SER A 147 3.14 -6.77 -12.33
N LYS A 148 3.41 -7.95 -12.91
CA LYS A 148 2.94 -9.24 -12.35
C LYS A 148 3.53 -9.50 -10.97
N ILE A 149 4.84 -9.33 -10.82
CA ILE A 149 5.56 -9.50 -9.56
C ILE A 149 4.99 -8.57 -8.48
N MET A 150 4.76 -7.30 -8.82
CA MET A 150 4.17 -6.32 -7.91
C MET A 150 2.74 -6.71 -7.49
N ALA A 151 1.91 -7.14 -8.44
CA ALA A 151 0.54 -7.57 -8.16
C ALA A 151 0.51 -8.76 -7.19
N ILE A 152 1.36 -9.77 -7.44
CA ILE A 152 1.49 -10.97 -6.60
C ILE A 152 2.03 -10.59 -5.22
N TRP A 153 3.08 -9.77 -5.15
CA TRP A 153 3.65 -9.27 -3.91
C TRP A 153 2.60 -8.60 -3.03
N LYS A 154 1.90 -7.59 -3.56
CA LYS A 154 0.90 -6.85 -2.80
C LYS A 154 -0.26 -7.75 -2.37
N ALA A 155 -0.69 -8.68 -3.21
CA ALA A 155 -1.73 -9.65 -2.85
C ALA A 155 -1.30 -10.59 -1.70
N LEU A 156 -0.10 -11.15 -1.75
CA LEU A 156 0.38 -12.08 -0.72
C LEU A 156 0.76 -11.37 0.57
N LEU A 157 1.35 -10.16 0.50
CA LEU A 157 1.61 -9.31 1.66
C LEU A 157 0.32 -9.02 2.44
N ARG A 158 -0.74 -8.56 1.75
CA ARG A 158 -2.04 -8.29 2.38
C ARG A 158 -2.60 -9.55 3.04
N ARG A 159 -2.57 -10.70 2.34
CA ARG A 159 -3.04 -11.97 2.91
C ARG A 159 -2.24 -12.41 4.13
N HIS A 160 -0.91 -12.32 4.09
CA HIS A 160 -0.05 -12.69 5.23
C HIS A 160 -0.33 -11.84 6.48
N VAL A 161 -0.56 -10.53 6.29
CA VAL A 161 -0.86 -9.62 7.41
C VAL A 161 -2.29 -9.77 7.93
N ILE A 162 -3.26 -10.01 7.04
CA ILE A 162 -4.67 -10.24 7.43
C ILE A 162 -4.80 -11.59 8.15
N PHE A 163 -4.35 -12.65 7.48
CA PHE A 163 -4.40 -14.04 7.93
C PHE A 163 -3.05 -14.40 8.53
N ARG A 164 -2.82 -13.95 9.78
CA ARG A 164 -1.73 -14.47 10.61
C ARG A 164 -1.81 -16.01 10.52
N ASN A 165 -0.78 -16.66 9.96
CA ASN A 165 -0.61 -18.11 9.72
C ASN A 165 -0.53 -18.56 8.24
N LEU A 166 -0.64 -17.70 7.23
CA LEU A 166 -0.50 -18.18 5.84
C LEU A 166 0.87 -18.81 5.55
N PHE A 167 1.94 -18.28 6.14
CA PHE A 167 3.31 -18.72 5.89
C PHE A 167 4.10 -19.09 7.16
N GLY A 168 3.44 -19.24 8.31
CA GLY A 168 4.12 -19.50 9.59
C GLY A 168 4.86 -18.28 10.13
N SER A 169 6.01 -17.94 9.53
CA SER A 169 6.86 -16.80 9.90
C SER A 169 7.08 -15.79 8.76
N ASP A 170 7.55 -14.59 9.10
CA ASP A 170 7.92 -13.57 8.10
C ASP A 170 9.10 -14.02 7.24
N GLN A 171 10.03 -14.77 7.82
CA GLN A 171 11.19 -15.28 7.08
C GLN A 171 10.76 -16.30 6.03
N GLU A 172 9.85 -17.20 6.36
CA GLU A 172 9.27 -18.15 5.42
C GLU A 172 8.49 -17.44 4.31
N PHE A 173 7.71 -16.42 4.66
CA PHE A 173 7.03 -15.55 3.70
C PHE A 173 8.01 -14.88 2.73
N MET A 174 9.05 -14.20 3.24
CA MET A 174 10.07 -13.55 2.41
C MET A 174 10.79 -14.54 1.49
N ASN A 175 11.15 -15.73 2.01
CA ASN A 175 11.79 -16.77 1.22
C ASN A 175 10.88 -17.28 0.09
N MET A 176 9.59 -17.45 0.36
CA MET A 176 8.60 -17.81 -0.65
C MET A 176 8.46 -16.71 -1.72
N MET A 177 8.39 -15.45 -1.31
CA MET A 177 8.29 -14.33 -2.25
C MET A 177 9.49 -14.25 -3.19
N LYS A 178 10.72 -14.40 -2.66
CA LYS A 178 11.93 -14.45 -3.50
C LYS A 178 11.87 -15.61 -4.52
N LYS A 179 11.33 -16.77 -4.15
CA LYS A 179 11.11 -17.90 -5.07
C LYS A 179 10.09 -17.57 -6.16
N ILE A 180 8.96 -16.98 -5.79
CA ILE A 180 7.90 -16.60 -6.74
C ILE A 180 8.40 -15.55 -7.73
N PHE A 181 9.15 -14.54 -7.27
CA PHE A 181 9.69 -13.50 -8.15
C PHE A 181 10.59 -14.10 -9.24
N ARG A 182 11.46 -15.05 -8.88
CA ARG A 182 12.29 -15.79 -9.84
C ARG A 182 11.45 -16.62 -10.82
N ALA A 183 10.45 -17.35 -10.32
CA ALA A 183 9.58 -18.17 -11.15
C ALA A 183 8.78 -17.35 -12.16
N VAL A 184 8.22 -16.21 -11.74
CA VAL A 184 7.46 -15.30 -12.62
C VAL A 184 8.38 -14.71 -13.68
N ALA A 185 9.59 -14.30 -13.31
CA ALA A 185 10.55 -13.76 -14.27
C ALA A 185 10.93 -14.79 -15.35
N ASN A 186 11.18 -16.04 -14.96
CA ASN A 186 11.58 -17.10 -15.91
C ASN A 186 10.46 -17.52 -16.89
N ASN A 187 9.19 -17.35 -16.52
CA ASN A 187 8.06 -17.73 -17.37
C ASN A 187 7.70 -16.67 -18.42
N ASP A 188 8.22 -15.44 -18.29
CA ASP A 188 7.97 -14.33 -19.22
C ASP A 188 9.06 -14.16 -20.29
N ASP A 189 9.99 -15.12 -20.39
CA ASP A 189 11.05 -15.15 -21.41
C ASP A 189 10.59 -15.77 -22.76
N TYR A 190 9.28 -15.92 -22.98
CA TYR A 190 8.66 -16.45 -24.20
C TYR A 190 7.71 -15.45 -24.87
#